data_AF-A0AA95JHN5-F1
#
_entry.id   AF-A0AA95JHN5-F1
#
_cell.length_a   1.000
_cell.length_b   1.000
_cell.length_c   1.000
_cell.angle_alpha   90.00
_cell.angle_beta   90.00
_cell.angle_gamma   90.00
#
_symmetry.space_group_name_H-M   'P 1'
#
loop_
_entity.id
_entity.type
_entity.pdbx_description
1 polymer ?
#
loop_
_entity_poly.entity_id
_entity_poly.type
_entity_poly.pdbx_seq_one_letter_code
_entity_poly.pdbx_strand_id
1 'polypeptide(L)'
;MSEHEDAEIFAQLRALWADVDPVPATLIDRMVAAVAADGLIHEYALLTLVESELGPVRGDADALTLQFSDGVTSILLHVTTSASGRRRVDGWVDTAAAEIALVQGERSRATEPAETGRFSFDDVPPGLTRVHLTTTGVDGGPRTLSTPQFEM
;
A
#
# COMPACT_ATOMS: atom_id res chain seq x y z
N MET A 1 -21.44 36.44 -31.07
CA MET A 1 -21.27 35.00 -30.84
C MET A 1 -22.62 34.48 -30.37
N SER A 2 -23.31 33.80 -31.27
CA SER A 2 -24.57 33.10 -31.00
C SER A 2 -24.26 31.76 -30.30
N GLU A 3 -25.17 31.25 -29.48
CA GLU A 3 -25.05 29.94 -28.81
C GLU A 3 -24.80 28.79 -29.80
N HIS A 4 -25.25 28.95 -31.05
CA HIS A 4 -24.99 28.02 -32.15
C HIS A 4 -23.53 28.04 -32.63
N GLU A 5 -22.91 29.23 -32.71
CA GLU A 5 -21.50 29.38 -33.11
C GLU A 5 -20.58 28.79 -32.04
N ASP A 6 -20.91 28.94 -30.76
CA ASP A 6 -20.16 28.34 -29.65
C ASP A 6 -20.23 26.81 -29.69
N ALA A 7 -21.40 26.24 -29.99
CA ALA A 7 -21.57 24.80 -30.12
C ALA A 7 -20.73 24.22 -31.27
N GLU A 8 -20.64 24.93 -32.41
CA GLU A 8 -19.81 24.53 -33.54
C GLU A 8 -18.32 24.56 -33.19
N ILE A 9 -17.87 25.61 -32.50
CA ILE A 9 -16.48 25.72 -32.04
C ILE A 9 -16.14 24.59 -31.06
N PHE A 10 -17.02 24.29 -30.10
CA PHE A 10 -16.80 23.19 -29.16
C PHE A 10 -16.80 21.81 -29.83
N ALA A 11 -17.58 21.62 -30.89
CA ALA A 11 -17.55 20.39 -31.67
C ALA A 11 -16.20 20.21 -32.38
N GLN A 12 -15.67 21.28 -33.00
CA GLN A 12 -14.37 21.26 -33.66
C GLN A 12 -13.23 21.00 -32.67
N LEU A 13 -13.26 21.68 -31.52
CA LEU A 13 -12.25 21.48 -30.46
C LEU A 13 -12.25 20.05 -29.94
N ARG A 14 -13.43 19.44 -29.78
CA ARG A 14 -13.56 18.04 -29.35
C ARG A 14 -13.02 17.07 -30.39
N ALA A 15 -13.25 17.33 -31.67
CA ALA A 15 -12.73 16.51 -32.76
C ALA A 15 -11.19 16.55 -32.82
N LEU A 16 -10.60 17.74 -32.62
CA LEU A 16 -9.15 17.89 -32.53
C LEU A 16 -8.57 17.08 -31.36
N TRP A 17 -9.16 17.18 -30.18
CA TRP A 17 -8.67 16.44 -29.01
C TRP A 17 -8.85 14.94 -29.11
N ALA A 18 -9.88 14.46 -29.81
CA ALA A 18 -10.04 13.03 -30.06
C ALA A 18 -8.90 12.40 -30.88
N ASP A 19 -8.20 13.20 -31.69
CA ASP A 19 -7.06 12.77 -32.50
C ASP A 19 -5.72 12.99 -31.78
N VAL A 20 -5.56 14.14 -31.11
CA VAL A 20 -4.33 14.50 -30.39
C VAL A 20 -4.14 13.69 -29.10
N ASP A 21 -5.23 13.41 -28.38
CA ASP A 21 -5.21 12.67 -27.11
C ASP A 21 -6.34 11.62 -27.09
N PRO A 22 -6.20 10.54 -27.90
CA PRO A 22 -7.19 9.48 -27.94
C PRO A 22 -7.21 8.73 -26.61
N VAL A 23 -8.41 8.32 -26.18
CA VAL A 23 -8.55 7.44 -25.02
C VAL A 23 -7.71 6.18 -25.22
N PRO A 24 -6.82 5.82 -24.28
CA PRO A 24 -6.04 4.61 -24.39
C PRO A 24 -6.95 3.39 -24.58
N ALA A 25 -6.68 2.56 -25.58
CA ALA A 25 -7.49 1.37 -25.85
C ALA A 25 -7.62 0.42 -24.64
N THR A 26 -6.64 0.48 -23.74
CA THR A 26 -6.57 -0.32 -22.50
C THR A 26 -7.25 0.35 -21.30
N LEU A 27 -7.82 1.55 -21.43
CA LEU A 27 -8.37 2.28 -20.29
C LEU A 27 -9.47 1.49 -19.59
N ILE A 28 -10.36 0.84 -20.35
CA ILE A 28 -11.45 0.03 -19.79
C ILE A 28 -10.87 -1.13 -18.98
N ASP A 29 -9.95 -1.89 -19.56
CA ASP A 29 -9.32 -3.03 -18.90
C ASP A 29 -8.54 -2.61 -17.65
N ARG A 30 -7.83 -1.48 -17.72
CA ARG A 30 -7.12 -0.89 -16.57
C ARG A 30 -8.06 -0.48 -15.45
N MET A 31 -9.22 0.09 -15.78
CA MET A 31 -10.23 0.46 -14.78
C MET A 31 -10.89 -0.76 -14.16
N VAL A 32 -11.23 -1.78 -14.96
CA VAL A 32 -11.77 -3.05 -14.45
C VAL A 32 -10.76 -3.74 -13.53
N ALA A 33 -9.49 -3.81 -13.94
CA ALA A 33 -8.42 -4.39 -13.12
C ALA A 33 -8.20 -3.58 -11.83
N ALA A 34 -8.21 -2.25 -11.90
CA ALA A 34 -8.06 -1.40 -10.72
C ALA A 34 -9.21 -1.61 -9.71
N VAL A 35 -10.46 -1.65 -10.19
CA VAL A 35 -11.63 -1.91 -9.33
C VAL A 35 -11.61 -3.33 -8.78
N ALA A 36 -11.22 -4.32 -9.57
CA ALA A 36 -11.14 -5.71 -9.12
C ALA A 36 -10.00 -5.95 -8.13
N ALA A 37 -8.90 -5.18 -8.24
CA ALA A 37 -7.76 -5.25 -7.33
C ALA A 37 -7.94 -4.40 -6.07
N ASP A 38 -8.89 -3.47 -6.06
CA ASP A 38 -9.17 -2.61 -4.92
C ASP A 38 -9.57 -3.48 -3.71
N GLY A 39 -8.89 -3.26 -2.59
CA GLY A 39 -9.13 -4.02 -1.35
C GLY A 39 -8.61 -5.47 -1.32
N LEU A 40 -8.17 -6.08 -2.42
CA LEU A 40 -7.72 -7.49 -2.42
C LEU A 40 -6.59 -7.77 -1.42
N ILE A 41 -5.67 -6.82 -1.27
CA ILE A 41 -4.57 -6.95 -0.31
C ILE A 41 -5.07 -6.93 1.12
N HIS A 42 -6.10 -6.12 1.40
CA HIS A 42 -6.74 -6.09 2.71
C HIS A 42 -7.50 -7.39 2.98
N GLU A 43 -8.27 -7.89 2.02
CA GLU A 43 -8.99 -9.18 2.15
C GLU A 43 -8.03 -10.36 2.31
N TYR A 44 -6.94 -10.41 1.55
CA TYR A 44 -5.90 -11.42 1.68
C TYR A 44 -5.16 -11.33 3.03
N ALA A 45 -4.87 -10.12 3.50
CA ALA A 45 -4.29 -9.91 4.83
C ALA A 45 -5.22 -10.43 5.94
N LEU A 46 -6.53 -10.19 5.84
CA LEU A 46 -7.51 -10.72 6.79
C LEU A 46 -7.57 -12.25 6.79
N LEU A 47 -7.58 -12.89 5.61
CA LEU A 47 -7.59 -14.35 5.50
C LEU A 47 -6.34 -14.97 6.14
N THR A 48 -5.17 -14.41 5.86
CA THR A 48 -3.89 -14.96 6.32
C THR A 48 -3.54 -14.60 7.77
N LEU A 49 -4.22 -13.60 8.36
CA LEU A 49 -4.21 -13.37 9.80
C LEU A 49 -4.90 -14.52 10.55
N VAL A 50 -6.06 -14.96 10.08
CA VAL A 50 -6.82 -16.09 10.66
C VAL A 50 -6.03 -17.39 10.58
N GLU A 51 -5.27 -17.62 9.51
CA GLU A 51 -4.41 -18.81 9.39
C GLU A 51 -3.22 -18.79 10.38
N SER A 52 -2.69 -17.61 10.70
CA SER A 52 -1.65 -17.45 11.73
C SER A 52 -2.18 -17.63 13.16
N GLU A 53 -3.49 -17.51 13.39
CA GLU A 53 -4.14 -17.66 14.70
C GLU A 53 -4.31 -19.12 15.17
N LEU A 54 -3.79 -20.12 14.45
CA LEU A 54 -3.82 -21.53 14.88
C LEU A 54 -2.84 -21.85 16.05
N GLY A 55 -2.22 -20.83 16.66
CA GLY A 55 -1.51 -20.90 17.94
C GLY A 55 -2.45 -20.63 19.13
N PRO A 56 -2.13 -21.11 20.36
CA PRO A 56 -3.10 -21.21 21.45
C PRO A 56 -3.73 -19.85 21.82
N VAL A 57 -5.03 -19.76 21.54
CA VAL A 57 -5.96 -18.66 21.83
C VAL A 57 -6.10 -18.46 23.33
N ARG A 58 -5.42 -17.46 23.90
CA ARG A 58 -5.91 -16.75 25.09
C ARG A 58 -5.26 -15.38 25.24
N GLY A 59 -5.87 -14.39 24.61
CA GLY A 59 -5.64 -12.99 24.90
C GLY A 59 -6.39 -12.16 23.88
N ASP A 60 -7.28 -11.31 24.34
CA ASP A 60 -7.79 -10.14 23.62
C ASP A 60 -6.56 -9.26 23.33
N ALA A 61 -5.78 -9.63 22.32
CA ALA A 61 -4.58 -8.92 21.96
C ALA A 61 -5.05 -7.71 21.16
N ASP A 62 -4.95 -6.53 21.76
CA ASP A 62 -5.19 -5.26 21.08
C ASP A 62 -4.42 -5.25 19.75
N ALA A 63 -5.16 -5.47 18.67
CA ALA A 63 -4.65 -5.60 17.33
C ALA A 63 -4.85 -4.28 16.60
N LEU A 64 -3.75 -3.56 16.37
CA LEU A 64 -3.77 -2.28 15.70
C LEU A 64 -3.52 -2.48 14.20
N THR A 65 -4.50 -2.13 13.37
CA THR A 65 -4.36 -2.14 11.91
C THR A 65 -4.13 -0.73 11.40
N LEU A 66 -3.06 -0.53 10.63
CA LEU A 66 -2.68 0.75 10.03
C LEU A 66 -2.49 0.59 8.53
N GLN A 67 -3.06 1.51 7.75
CA GLN A 67 -2.83 1.57 6.30
C GLN A 67 -2.22 2.92 5.94
N PHE A 68 -1.14 2.87 5.16
CA PHE A 68 -0.53 4.06 4.57
C PHE A 68 -0.49 3.90 3.06
N SER A 69 -0.72 4.99 2.33
CA SER A 69 -0.62 5.02 0.89
C SER A 69 -0.08 6.38 0.44
N ASP A 70 0.73 6.39 -0.62
CA ASP A 70 1.17 7.61 -1.30
C ASP A 70 0.48 7.83 -2.66
N GLY A 71 -0.61 7.08 -2.90
CA GLY A 71 -1.38 7.11 -4.15
C GLY A 71 -0.84 6.16 -5.23
N VAL A 72 0.39 5.65 -5.09
CA VAL A 72 0.97 4.65 -6.01
C VAL A 72 1.31 3.36 -5.29
N THR A 73 1.75 3.45 -4.04
CA THR A 73 2.10 2.31 -3.20
C THR A 73 1.35 2.37 -1.89
N SER A 74 0.82 1.23 -1.47
CA SER A 74 0.09 1.03 -0.23
C SER A 74 0.77 -0.03 0.63
N ILE A 75 0.83 0.26 1.92
CA ILE A 75 1.34 -0.65 2.94
C ILE A 75 0.29 -0.80 4.03
N LEU A 76 -0.03 -2.05 4.35
CA LEU A 76 -0.91 -2.44 5.44
C LEU A 76 -0.07 -3.06 6.54
N LEU A 77 -0.25 -2.62 7.77
CA LEU A 77 0.41 -3.13 8.96
C LEU A 77 -0.63 -3.64 9.94
N HIS A 78 -0.35 -4.79 10.52
CA HIS A 78 -1.11 -5.40 11.59
C HIS A 78 -0.18 -5.63 12.77
N VAL A 79 -0.42 -4.93 13.87
CA VAL A 79 0.42 -4.95 15.06
C VAL A 79 -0.31 -5.66 16.17
N THR A 80 0.25 -6.76 16.65
CA THR A 80 -0.27 -7.52 17.79
C THR A 80 0.65 -7.37 18.99
N THR A 81 0.05 -7.16 20.16
CA THR A 81 0.81 -7.03 21.41
C THR A 81 0.83 -8.36 22.15
N SER A 82 2.02 -8.84 22.47
CA SER A 82 2.21 -10.04 23.29
C SER A 82 2.13 -9.72 24.79
N ALA A 83 1.91 -10.76 25.61
CA ALA A 83 1.86 -10.62 27.07
C ALA A 83 3.12 -10.03 27.71
N SER A 84 4.28 -10.08 27.03
CA SER A 84 5.53 -9.47 27.50
C SER A 84 5.64 -7.97 27.19
N GLY A 85 4.63 -7.37 26.55
CA GLY A 85 4.65 -5.98 26.07
C GLY A 85 5.45 -5.77 24.79
N ARG A 86 5.99 -6.85 24.21
CA ARG A 86 6.66 -6.86 22.90
C ARG A 86 5.61 -7.06 21.81
N ARG A 87 5.89 -6.59 20.60
CA ARG A 87 4.93 -6.55 19.50
C ARG A 87 5.40 -7.36 18.32
N ARG A 88 4.46 -8.00 17.65
CA ARG A 88 4.65 -8.56 16.32
C ARG A 88 4.01 -7.62 15.31
N VAL A 89 4.72 -7.35 14.23
CA VAL A 89 4.23 -6.56 13.10
C VAL A 89 4.16 -7.47 11.91
N ASP A 90 2.96 -7.80 11.46
CA ASP A 90 2.74 -8.39 10.15
C ASP A 90 2.41 -7.26 9.18
N GLY A 91 2.89 -7.33 7.94
CA GLY A 91 2.58 -6.32 6.95
C GLY A 91 2.54 -6.83 5.53
N TRP A 92 1.89 -6.04 4.68
CA TRP A 92 1.72 -6.30 3.25
C TRP A 92 1.99 -5.04 2.47
N VAL A 93 2.69 -5.17 1.35
CA VAL A 93 2.92 -4.11 0.37
C VAL A 93 2.36 -4.51 -0.99
N ASP A 94 1.74 -3.56 -1.69
CA ASP A 94 1.11 -3.77 -3.00
C ASP A 94 2.07 -3.69 -4.20
N THR A 95 3.32 -3.36 -3.94
CA THR A 95 4.37 -3.21 -4.94
C THR A 95 5.58 -4.07 -4.62
N ALA A 96 6.35 -4.39 -5.66
CA ALA A 96 7.63 -5.07 -5.49
C ALA A 96 8.59 -4.16 -4.71
N ALA A 97 8.99 -4.62 -3.54
CA ALA A 97 9.93 -3.93 -2.68
C ALA A 97 11.15 -4.80 -2.41
N ALA A 98 12.32 -4.19 -2.49
CA ALA A 98 13.59 -4.84 -2.25
C ALA A 98 13.87 -5.00 -0.76
N GLU A 99 13.43 -4.04 0.07
CA GLU A 99 13.69 -4.04 1.51
C GLU A 99 12.61 -3.26 2.26
N ILE A 100 12.29 -3.73 3.46
CA ILE A 100 11.40 -3.09 4.43
C ILE A 100 12.17 -2.90 5.72
N ALA A 101 12.28 -1.65 6.18
CA ALA A 101 12.98 -1.30 7.40
C ALA A 101 12.05 -0.63 8.42
N LEU A 102 11.98 -1.20 9.63
CA LEU A 102 11.30 -0.64 10.78
C LEU A 102 12.31 0.15 11.62
N VAL A 103 12.07 1.45 11.80
CA VAL A 103 12.99 2.39 12.45
C VAL A 103 12.38 2.96 13.72
N GLN A 104 13.14 2.90 14.82
CA GLN A 104 12.80 3.38 16.17
C GLN A 104 13.97 4.18 16.75
N GLY A 105 13.98 5.49 16.51
CA GLY A 105 15.14 6.34 16.84
C GLY A 105 16.38 5.91 16.05
N GLU A 106 17.47 5.59 16.74
CA GLU A 106 18.73 5.11 16.14
C GLU A 106 18.72 3.61 15.81
N ARG A 107 17.66 2.88 16.17
CA ARG A 107 17.56 1.43 15.92
C ARG A 107 16.76 1.17 14.66
N SER A 108 17.27 0.30 13.79
CA SER A 108 16.55 -0.20 12.62
C SER A 108 16.54 -1.72 12.58
N ARG A 109 15.46 -2.29 12.03
CA ARG A 109 15.34 -3.71 11.69
C ARG A 109 14.89 -3.82 10.26
N ALA A 110 15.61 -4.55 9.42
CA ALA A 110 15.26 -4.74 8.02
C ALA A 110 14.82 -6.18 7.74
N THR A 111 13.96 -6.34 6.74
CA THR A 111 13.53 -7.63 6.19
C THR A 111 13.20 -7.47 4.71
N GLU A 112 13.19 -8.57 3.98
CA GLU A 112 12.74 -8.62 2.58
C GLU A 112 11.30 -9.17 2.56
N PRO A 113 10.37 -8.54 1.81
CA PRO A 113 9.04 -9.09 1.65
C PRO A 113 9.07 -10.34 0.77
N ALA A 114 8.16 -11.27 1.05
CA ALA A 114 7.91 -12.41 0.17
C ALA A 114 7.39 -11.95 -1.20
N GLU A 115 7.35 -12.85 -2.18
CA GLU A 115 6.79 -12.58 -3.52
C GLU A 115 5.35 -12.05 -3.47
N THR A 116 4.59 -12.41 -2.43
CA THR A 116 3.22 -11.93 -2.19
C THR A 116 3.16 -10.53 -1.55
N GLY A 117 4.30 -9.86 -1.34
CA GLY A 117 4.40 -8.58 -0.63
C GLY A 117 4.29 -8.69 0.90
N ARG A 118 4.18 -9.90 1.47
CA ARG A 118 4.04 -10.10 2.92
C ARG A 118 5.39 -10.04 3.61
N PHE A 119 5.44 -9.45 4.79
CA PHE A 119 6.61 -9.42 5.67
C PHE A 119 6.19 -9.46 7.15
N SER A 120 7.13 -9.77 8.04
CA SER A 120 6.88 -9.72 9.47
C SER A 120 8.11 -9.34 10.28
N PHE A 121 7.88 -8.66 11.41
CA PHE A 121 8.87 -8.41 12.46
C PHE A 121 8.37 -8.98 13.78
N ASP A 122 9.18 -9.81 14.41
CA ASP A 122 8.90 -10.34 15.74
C ASP A 122 9.62 -9.54 16.83
N ASP A 123 9.09 -9.61 18.05
CA ASP A 123 9.73 -9.12 19.27
C ASP A 123 10.15 -7.63 19.21
N VAL A 124 9.29 -6.80 18.62
CA VAL A 124 9.49 -5.35 18.47
C VAL A 124 9.15 -4.66 19.80
N PRO A 125 10.06 -3.86 20.39
CA PRO A 125 9.76 -3.06 21.58
C PRO A 125 8.72 -1.98 21.26
N PRO A 126 7.98 -1.51 22.26
CA PRO A 126 7.11 -0.36 22.11
C PRO A 126 7.92 0.91 21.80
N GLY A 127 7.28 1.87 21.14
CA GLY A 127 7.86 3.18 20.85
C GLY A 127 7.48 3.76 19.49
N LEU A 128 7.85 5.02 19.30
CA LEU A 128 7.56 5.75 18.06
C LEU A 128 8.34 5.14 16.89
N THR A 129 7.59 4.68 15.90
CA THR A 129 8.08 3.83 14.82
C THR A 129 7.75 4.43 13.47
N ARG A 130 8.64 4.22 12.50
CA ARG A 130 8.43 4.53 11.09
C ARG A 130 8.83 3.32 10.26
N VAL A 131 8.09 3.06 9.19
CA VAL A 131 8.46 2.06 8.20
C VAL A 131 9.01 2.75 6.96
N HIS A 132 10.16 2.27 6.51
CA HIS A 132 10.77 2.63 5.24
C HIS A 132 10.69 1.45 4.29
N LEU A 133 10.34 1.75 3.04
CA LEU A 133 10.20 0.78 1.98
C LEU A 133 11.10 1.19 0.82
N THR A 134 11.98 0.30 0.37
CA THR A 134 12.81 0.52 -0.81
C THR A 134 12.18 -0.21 -2.00
N THR A 135 11.77 0.55 -3.01
CA THR A 135 11.08 0.07 -4.22
C THR A 135 11.83 0.53 -5.48
N THR A 136 11.42 0.02 -6.64
CA THR A 136 11.84 0.57 -7.93
C THR A 136 10.80 1.57 -8.44
N GLY A 137 11.23 2.79 -8.73
CA GLY A 137 10.38 3.83 -9.30
C GLY A 137 10.06 3.59 -10.78
N VAL A 138 9.14 4.40 -11.32
CA VAL A 138 8.69 4.31 -12.73
C VAL A 138 9.85 4.49 -13.72
N ASP A 139 10.86 5.28 -13.34
CA ASP A 139 12.07 5.54 -14.13
C ASP A 139 13.16 4.45 -13.96
N GLY A 140 12.87 3.36 -13.25
CA GLY A 140 13.81 2.26 -12.98
C GLY A 140 14.84 2.53 -11.88
N GLY A 141 14.88 3.75 -11.33
CA GLY A 141 15.74 4.11 -10.19
C GLY A 141 15.17 3.68 -8.83
N PRO A 142 16.01 3.61 -7.77
CA PRO A 142 15.54 3.29 -6.42
C PRO A 142 14.65 4.43 -5.89
N ARG A 143 13.51 4.06 -5.31
CA ARG A 143 12.56 4.96 -4.65
C ARG A 143 12.33 4.50 -3.22
N THR A 144 12.44 5.42 -2.27
CA THR A 144 12.14 5.13 -0.86
C THR A 144 10.81 5.77 -0.46
N LEU A 145 9.90 4.96 0.07
CA LEU A 145 8.66 5.41 0.70
C LEU A 145 8.83 5.35 2.21
N SER A 146 8.30 6.36 2.90
CA SER A 146 8.37 6.45 4.36
C SER A 146 6.98 6.74 4.94
N THR A 147 6.55 5.95 5.92
CA THR A 147 5.30 6.23 6.62
C THR A 147 5.45 7.46 7.53
N PRO A 148 4.35 8.13 7.90
CA PRO A 148 4.31 8.91 9.13
C PRO A 148 4.80 8.09 10.32
N GLN A 149 5.23 8.78 11.38
CA GLN A 149 5.52 8.12 12.64
C GLN A 149 4.21 7.67 13.29
N PHE A 150 4.21 6.46 13.82
CA PHE A 150 3.09 5.91 14.58
C PHE A 150 3.60 5.30 15.88
N GLU A 151 2.76 5.31 16.90
CA GLU A 151 3.08 4.66 18.16
C GLU A 151 2.89 3.16 17.99
N MET A 152 3.98 2.43 18.23
CA MET A 152 3.87 1.06 18.73
C MET A 152 3.59 1.22 20.21
#